data_AF-A0A2L0UHY4-F1
#
_entry.id   AF-A0A2L0UHY4-F1
#
_cell.length_a   1.000
_cell.length_b   1.000
_cell.length_c   1.000
_cell.angle_alpha   90.00
_cell.angle_beta   90.00
_cell.angle_gamma   90.00
#
_symmetry.space_group_name_H-M   'P 1'
#
loop_
_entity.id
_entity.type
_entity.pdbx_description
1 polymer ?
#
loop_
_entity_poly.entity_id
_entity_poly.type
_entity_poly.pdbx_seq_one_letter_code
_entity_poly.pdbx_strand_id
1 'polypeptide(L)'
;MIKGFRDFILRGNVIELAIAVVIGSAFTALVGAFTANIIQPVIASAGGVDVGLGFRIRPGNDATFVDIGAVITAAVTFLITAAVVYFLFVMPMNRATARLRALAAPEEPAEEPLPVDTALLTEMRDLLKELAAREVRH
;
A
#
# COMPACT_ATOMS: atom_id res chain seq x y z
N MET A 1 -0.55 -15.10 30.76
CA MET A 1 -0.54 -15.17 29.28
C MET A 1 -1.47 -14.12 28.65
N ILE A 2 -2.75 -14.05 29.03
CA ILE A 2 -3.71 -13.06 28.48
C ILE A 2 -3.31 -11.59 28.76
N LYS A 3 -2.76 -11.28 29.95
CA LYS A 3 -2.19 -9.94 30.25
C LYS A 3 -1.02 -9.58 29.32
N GLY A 4 -0.03 -10.47 29.20
CA GLY A 4 1.13 -10.23 28.32
C GLY A 4 0.78 -10.13 26.83
N PHE A 5 -0.27 -10.84 26.38
CA PHE A 5 -0.80 -10.69 25.03
C PHE A 5 -1.50 -9.34 24.81
N ARG A 6 -2.30 -8.88 25.79
CA ARG A 6 -2.87 -7.53 25.78
C ARG A 6 -1.78 -6.46 25.74
N ASP A 7 -0.75 -6.57 26.58
CA ASP A 7 0.36 -5.60 26.63
C ASP A 7 1.21 -5.61 25.34
N PHE A 8 1.26 -6.75 24.64
CA PHE A 8 1.90 -6.86 23.32
C PHE A 8 1.09 -6.16 22.22
N ILE A 9 -0.22 -6.40 22.16
CA ILE A 9 -1.11 -5.76 21.17
C ILE A 9 -1.22 -4.26 21.43
N LEU A 10 -1.29 -3.81 22.69
CA LEU A 10 -1.37 -2.38 23.03
C LEU A 10 -0.10 -1.59 22.66
N ARG A 11 0.96 -2.26 22.21
CA ARG A 11 2.09 -1.62 21.55
C ARG A 11 1.60 -1.13 20.18
N GLY A 12 1.20 0.15 20.09
CA GLY A 12 0.43 0.74 18.98
C GLY A 12 0.87 0.35 17.56
N ASN A 13 2.17 0.22 17.32
CA ASN A 13 2.74 -0.24 16.04
C ASN A 13 2.19 -1.60 15.56
N VAL A 14 1.83 -2.52 16.48
CA VAL A 14 1.31 -3.86 16.13
C VAL A 14 -0.13 -3.79 15.66
N ILE A 15 -0.96 -2.95 16.29
CA ILE A 15 -2.38 -2.80 15.91
C ILE A 15 -2.48 -2.17 14.52
N GLU A 16 -1.73 -1.10 14.26
CA GLU A 16 -1.73 -0.42 12.97
C GLU A 16 -1.28 -1.34 11.84
N LEU A 17 -0.20 -2.10 12.07
CA LEU A 17 0.29 -3.09 11.11
C LEU A 17 -0.73 -4.22 10.89
N ALA A 18 -1.37 -4.72 11.95
CA ALA A 18 -2.38 -5.76 11.83
C ALA A 18 -3.60 -5.28 11.02
N ILE A 19 -4.07 -4.06 11.27
CA ILE A 19 -5.17 -3.45 10.52
C ILE A 19 -4.79 -3.30 9.04
N ALA A 20 -3.58 -2.81 8.75
CA ALA A 20 -3.10 -2.65 7.37
C ALA A 20 -3.10 -3.98 6.59
N VAL A 21 -2.64 -5.07 7.21
CA VAL A 21 -2.60 -6.40 6.58
C VAL A 21 -4.02 -6.95 6.36
N VAL A 22 -4.92 -6.80 7.34
CA VAL A 22 -6.30 -7.28 7.22
C VAL A 22 -7.06 -6.54 6.12
N ILE A 23 -6.92 -5.21 6.07
CA ILE A 23 -7.57 -4.40 5.02
C ILE A 23 -6.99 -4.72 3.65
N GLY A 24 -5.66 -4.82 3.53
CA GLY A 24 -4.99 -5.12 2.27
C GLY A 24 -5.38 -6.48 1.70
N SER A 25 -5.46 -7.51 2.55
CA SER A 25 -5.88 -8.86 2.13
C SER A 25 -7.36 -8.90 1.74
N ALA A 26 -8.25 -8.29 2.52
CA ALA A 26 -9.68 -8.22 2.20
C ALA A 26 -9.95 -7.46 0.89
N PHE A 27 -9.24 -6.36 0.65
CA PHE A 27 -9.38 -5.60 -0.58
C PHE A 27 -8.87 -6.39 -1.80
N THR A 28 -7.72 -7.05 -1.69
CA THR A 28 -7.20 -7.90 -2.76
C THR A 28 -8.18 -9.03 -3.11
N ALA A 29 -8.80 -9.65 -2.10
CA ALA A 29 -9.82 -10.68 -2.32
C ALA A 29 -11.06 -10.12 -3.03
N LEU A 30 -11.51 -8.91 -2.68
CA LEU A 30 -12.64 -8.24 -3.33
C LEU A 30 -12.36 -7.97 -4.81
N VAL A 31 -11.20 -7.42 -5.15
CA VAL A 31 -10.83 -7.13 -6.54
C VAL A 31 -10.62 -8.43 -7.33
N GLY A 32 -10.03 -9.44 -6.70
CA GLY A 32 -9.90 -10.78 -7.26
C GLY A 32 -11.26 -11.38 -7.62
N ALA A 33 -12.23 -11.32 -6.69
CA ALA A 33 -13.58 -11.79 -6.93
C ALA A 33 -14.30 -11.02 -8.05
N PHE A 34 -14.16 -9.69 -8.09
CA PHE A 34 -14.71 -8.87 -9.17
C PHE A 34 -14.14 -9.27 -10.53
N THR A 35 -12.82 -9.42 -10.61
CA THR A 35 -12.17 -9.75 -11.88
C THR A 35 -12.51 -11.17 -12.31
N ALA A 36 -12.49 -12.13 -11.39
CA ALA A 36 -12.82 -13.52 -11.68
C ALA A 36 -14.28 -13.69 -12.16
N ASN A 37 -15.23 -12.99 -11.54
CA ASN A 37 -16.65 -13.20 -11.82
C ASN A 37 -17.23 -12.29 -12.90
N ILE A 38 -16.61 -11.13 -13.18
CA ILE A 38 -17.14 -10.16 -14.15
C ILE A 38 -16.21 -10.01 -15.35
N ILE A 39 -14.91 -9.86 -15.13
CA ILE A 39 -13.96 -9.58 -16.20
C ILE A 39 -13.58 -10.84 -16.96
N GLN A 40 -13.29 -11.96 -16.26
CA GLN A 40 -12.94 -13.22 -16.93
C GLN A 40 -14.04 -13.70 -17.88
N PRO A 41 -15.34 -13.71 -17.51
CA PRO A 41 -16.38 -14.13 -18.46
C PRO A 41 -16.52 -13.19 -19.66
N VAL A 42 -16.25 -11.89 -19.50
CA VAL A 42 -16.27 -10.92 -20.60
C VAL A 42 -15.10 -11.11 -21.55
N ILE A 43 -13.91 -11.40 -21.02
CA ILE A 43 -12.74 -11.75 -21.85
C ILE A 43 -12.96 -13.11 -22.53
N ALA A 44 -13.52 -14.07 -21.80
CA ALA A 44 -13.88 -15.38 -22.32
C ALA A 44 -14.92 -15.28 -23.45
N SER A 45 -15.87 -14.34 -23.38
CA SER A 45 -16.86 -14.15 -24.42
C SER A 45 -16.32 -13.34 -25.62
N ALA A 46 -15.36 -12.45 -25.41
CA ALA A 46 -14.74 -11.64 -26.46
C ALA A 46 -13.67 -12.38 -27.29
N GLY A 47 -13.17 -13.51 -26.81
CA GLY A 47 -12.15 -14.30 -27.53
C GLY A 47 -11.78 -15.65 -26.94
N GLY A 48 -12.42 -16.09 -25.85
CA GLY A 48 -12.13 -17.37 -25.19
C GLY A 48 -10.92 -17.32 -24.26
N VAL A 49 -11.09 -17.75 -23.01
CA VAL A 49 -9.97 -18.21 -22.16
C VAL A 49 -9.38 -19.52 -22.73
N ASP A 50 -10.14 -20.17 -23.61
CA ASP A 50 -9.80 -21.32 -24.46
C ASP A 50 -9.18 -20.93 -25.81
N VAL A 51 -8.58 -19.74 -25.95
CA VAL A 51 -7.60 -19.60 -27.05
C VAL A 51 -6.55 -20.67 -26.79
N GLY A 52 -6.44 -21.65 -27.69
CA GLY A 52 -5.55 -22.81 -27.62
C GLY A 52 -4.04 -22.49 -27.61
N LEU A 53 -3.65 -21.45 -26.88
CA LEU A 53 -2.31 -21.05 -26.52
C LEU A 53 -1.75 -21.94 -25.40
N GLY A 54 -2.61 -22.75 -24.79
CA GLY A 54 -2.19 -23.71 -23.78
C GLY A 54 -1.56 -24.94 -24.41
N PHE A 55 -0.24 -25.11 -24.28
CA PHE A 55 0.48 -26.26 -24.80
C PHE A 55 0.89 -27.20 -23.67
N ARG A 56 0.74 -28.51 -23.92
CA ARG A 56 1.29 -29.54 -23.03
C ARG A 56 2.76 -29.73 -23.37
N ILE A 57 3.64 -29.50 -22.39
CA ILE A 57 5.08 -29.75 -22.58
C ILE A 57 5.37 -31.26 -22.74
N ARG A 58 4.54 -32.13 -22.13
CA ARG A 58 4.61 -33.59 -22.29
C ARG A 58 3.22 -34.17 -22.62
N PRO A 59 3.07 -35.01 -23.67
CA PRO A 59 1.79 -35.66 -23.97
C PRO A 59 1.36 -36.56 -22.82
N GLY A 60 0.10 -36.44 -22.37
CA GLY A 60 -0.49 -37.32 -21.35
C GLY A 60 -0.24 -36.96 -19.88
N ASN A 61 0.38 -35.81 -19.59
CA ASN A 61 0.53 -35.32 -18.21
C ASN A 61 -0.19 -33.99 -18.02
N ASP A 62 -1.30 -34.00 -17.27
CA ASP A 62 -2.08 -32.80 -16.94
C ASP A 62 -1.30 -31.78 -16.12
N ALA A 63 -0.30 -32.23 -15.34
CA ALA A 63 0.56 -31.35 -14.56
C ALA A 63 1.54 -30.52 -15.41
N THR A 64 1.62 -30.76 -16.73
CA THR A 64 2.52 -30.02 -17.64
C THR A 64 1.77 -29.17 -18.67
N PHE A 65 0.49 -28.87 -18.40
CA PHE A 65 -0.29 -27.93 -19.19
C PHE A 65 0.11 -26.48 -18.83
N VAL A 66 0.66 -25.75 -19.81
CA VAL A 66 0.95 -24.33 -19.66
C VAL A 66 -0.27 -23.57 -20.13
N ASP A 67 -0.92 -22.79 -19.26
CA ASP A 67 -2.09 -21.99 -19.62
C ASP A 67 -1.71 -20.51 -19.81
N ILE A 68 -1.52 -20.09 -21.06
CA ILE A 68 -1.22 -18.70 -21.40
C ILE A 68 -2.44 -17.79 -21.19
N GLY A 69 -3.66 -18.33 -21.30
CA GLY A 69 -4.91 -17.60 -21.05
C GLY A 69 -5.03 -17.19 -19.58
N ALA A 70 -4.63 -18.06 -18.66
CA ALA A 70 -4.55 -17.76 -17.23
C ALA A 70 -3.54 -16.63 -16.93
N VAL A 71 -2.41 -16.58 -17.64
CA VAL A 71 -1.40 -15.52 -17.45
C VAL A 71 -1.93 -14.16 -17.93
N ILE A 72 -2.58 -14.11 -19.10
CA ILE A 72 -3.18 -12.87 -19.62
C ILE A 72 -4.27 -12.39 -18.65
N THR A 73 -5.10 -13.31 -18.18
CA THR A 73 -6.15 -13.03 -17.19
C THR A 73 -5.58 -12.46 -15.89
N ALA A 74 -4.49 -13.05 -15.38
CA ALA A 74 -3.79 -12.56 -14.20
C ALA A 74 -3.22 -11.15 -14.43
N ALA A 75 -2.64 -10.89 -15.60
CA ALA A 75 -2.11 -9.57 -15.96
C ALA A 75 -3.21 -8.50 -16.02
N VAL A 76 -4.38 -8.82 -16.60
CA VAL A 76 -5.54 -7.92 -16.62
C VAL A 76 -6.05 -7.65 -15.21
N THR A 77 -6.14 -8.69 -14.37
CA THR A 77 -6.53 -8.56 -12.95
C THR A 77 -5.59 -7.64 -12.19
N PHE A 78 -4.29 -7.79 -12.41
CA PHE A 78 -3.28 -6.92 -11.81
C PHE A 78 -3.44 -5.46 -12.26
N LEU A 79 -3.63 -5.21 -13.57
CA LEU A 79 -3.83 -3.86 -14.10
C LEU A 79 -5.09 -3.20 -13.54
N ILE A 80 -6.21 -3.93 -13.44
CA ILE A 80 -7.45 -3.41 -12.85
C ILE A 80 -7.24 -3.08 -11.38
N THR A 81 -6.60 -3.98 -10.62
CA THR A 81 -6.29 -3.75 -9.20
C THR A 81 -5.44 -2.49 -9.03
N ALA A 82 -4.36 -2.36 -9.80
CA ALA A 82 -3.49 -1.19 -9.78
C ALA A 82 -4.25 0.10 -10.14
N ALA A 83 -5.13 0.04 -11.16
CA ALA A 83 -5.94 1.18 -11.57
C ALA A 83 -6.92 1.62 -10.47
N VAL A 84 -7.60 0.68 -9.81
CA VAL A 84 -8.51 0.99 -8.69
C VAL A 84 -7.74 1.58 -7.52
N VAL A 85 -6.61 0.98 -7.13
CA VAL A 85 -5.78 1.51 -6.03
C VAL A 85 -5.29 2.92 -6.35
N TYR A 86 -4.81 3.13 -7.58
CA TYR A 86 -4.34 4.43 -8.03
C TYR A 86 -5.46 5.47 -8.00
N PHE A 87 -6.63 5.17 -8.58
CA PHE A 87 -7.71 6.15 -8.70
C PHE A 87 -8.41 6.43 -7.37
N LEU A 88 -8.55 5.42 -6.50
CA LEU A 88 -9.30 5.55 -5.24
C LEU A 88 -8.45 6.06 -4.07
N PHE A 89 -7.15 5.78 -4.06
CA PHE A 89 -6.25 6.18 -2.96
C PHE A 89 -5.19 7.18 -3.40
N VAL A 90 -4.41 6.84 -4.43
CA VAL A 90 -3.25 7.66 -4.83
C VAL A 90 -3.66 9.00 -5.42
N MET A 91 -4.63 9.02 -6.34
CA MET A 91 -5.12 10.23 -7.00
C MET A 91 -5.75 11.23 -6.02
N PRO A 92 -6.69 10.85 -5.12
CA PRO A 92 -7.24 11.80 -4.15
C PRO A 92 -6.20 12.24 -3.13
N MET A 93 -5.29 11.35 -2.70
CA MET A 93 -4.21 11.73 -1.79
C MET A 93 -3.24 12.73 -2.44
N ASN A 94 -2.85 12.50 -3.70
CA ASN A 94 -2.06 13.45 -4.48
C ASN A 94 -2.81 14.77 -4.71
N ARG A 95 -4.13 14.73 -4.93
CA ARG A 95 -4.93 15.94 -5.15
C ARG A 95 -5.13 16.75 -3.85
N ALA A 96 -5.31 16.06 -2.72
CA ALA A 96 -5.42 16.68 -1.40
C ALA A 96 -4.09 17.31 -0.98
N THR A 97 -2.97 16.59 -1.09
CA THR A 97 -1.63 17.11 -0.81
C THR A 97 -1.26 18.26 -1.75
N ALA A 98 -1.62 18.20 -3.04
CA ALA A 98 -1.42 19.32 -3.96
C ALA A 98 -2.25 20.55 -3.58
N ARG A 99 -3.49 20.38 -3.10
CA ARG A 99 -4.33 21.49 -2.61
C ARG A 99 -3.80 22.09 -1.31
N LEU A 100 -3.33 21.27 -0.39
CA LEU A 100 -2.70 21.74 0.86
C LEU A 100 -1.42 22.53 0.55
N ARG A 101 -0.57 22.03 -0.35
CA ARG A 101 0.63 22.75 -0.83
C ARG A 101 0.35 24.03 -1.62
N ALA A 102 -0.83 24.14 -2.23
CA ALA A 102 -1.22 25.35 -2.96
C ALA A 102 -1.84 26.43 -2.04
N LEU A 103 -2.36 26.04 -0.88
CA LEU A 103 -2.95 26.94 0.12
C LEU A 103 -1.94 27.38 1.18
N ALA A 104 -0.91 26.59 1.43
CA ALA A 104 0.26 27.00 2.20
C ALA A 104 1.25 27.74 1.27
N ALA A 105 1.50 29.02 1.54
CA ALA A 105 2.80 29.63 1.19
C ALA A 105 3.92 28.72 1.74
N PRO A 106 5.17 28.74 1.22
CA PRO A 106 6.18 27.69 1.50
C PRO A 106 6.54 27.62 2.99
N GLU A 107 5.72 26.93 3.73
CA GLU A 107 5.90 26.47 5.10
C GLU A 107 5.92 24.96 5.03
N GLU A 108 6.87 24.44 5.79
CA GLU A 108 7.40 23.09 5.75
C GLU A 108 6.33 21.99 5.68
N PRO A 109 6.64 20.86 5.02
CA PRO A 109 5.74 19.72 4.96
C PRO A 109 5.28 19.41 6.37
N ALA A 110 3.96 19.40 6.57
CA ALA A 110 3.33 19.09 7.85
C ALA A 110 4.09 17.94 8.52
N GLU A 111 4.84 18.29 9.56
CA GLU A 111 5.64 17.32 10.27
C GLU A 111 4.67 16.27 10.81
N GLU A 112 4.80 15.05 10.29
CA GLU A 112 4.38 13.89 11.07
C GLU A 112 4.92 14.12 12.48
N PRO A 113 4.08 13.99 13.54
CA PRO A 113 4.51 14.30 14.89
C PRO A 113 5.84 13.59 15.12
N LEU A 114 6.90 14.41 15.25
CA LEU A 114 8.26 13.92 15.30
C LEU A 114 8.30 12.81 16.35
N PRO A 115 8.92 11.65 16.04
CA PRO A 115 9.23 10.67 17.06
C PRO A 115 9.75 11.38 18.30
N VAL A 116 9.28 10.98 19.50
CA VAL A 116 9.57 11.70 20.75
C VAL A 116 11.06 12.02 20.89
N ASP A 117 11.92 11.12 20.46
CA ASP A 117 13.37 11.29 20.43
C ASP A 117 13.82 12.48 19.56
N THR A 118 13.27 12.62 18.35
CA THR A 118 13.59 13.75 17.46
C THR A 118 13.02 15.08 17.94
N ALA A 119 11.87 15.08 18.60
CA ALA A 119 11.33 16.28 19.24
C ALA A 119 12.24 16.74 20.39
N LEU A 120 12.66 15.82 21.26
CA LEU A 120 13.60 16.10 22.34
C LEU A 120 14.96 16.57 21.82
N LEU A 121 15.49 15.97 20.74
CA LEU A 121 16.74 16.42 20.12
C LEU A 121 16.64 17.84 19.56
N THR A 122 15.46 18.23 19.05
CA THR A 122 15.20 19.60 18.57
C THR A 122 15.19 20.58 19.73
N GLU A 123 14.51 20.26 20.83
CA GLU A 123 14.53 21.06 22.06
C GLU A 123 15.95 21.19 22.63
N MET A 124 16.71 20.08 22.70
CA MET A 124 18.10 20.09 23.16
C MET A 124 18.99 20.96 22.28
N ARG A 125 18.84 20.89 20.94
CA ARG A 125 19.59 21.73 20.00
C ARG A 125 19.31 23.21 20.25
N ASP A 126 18.05 23.55 20.48
CA ASP A 126 17.63 24.94 20.63
C ASP A 126 18.09 25.51 22.00
N LEU A 127 18.04 24.70 23.06
CA LEU A 127 18.64 25.02 24.36
C LEU A 127 20.17 25.21 24.26
N LEU A 128 20.86 24.35 23.51
CA LEU A 128 22.31 24.48 23.29
C LEU A 128 22.67 25.75 22.50
N LYS A 129 21.87 26.11 21.49
CA LYS A 129 22.04 27.38 20.77
C LYS A 129 21.84 28.58 21.70
N GLU A 130 20.84 28.53 22.58
CA GLU A 130 20.60 29.59 23.55
C GLU A 130 21.77 29.74 24.54
N LEU A 131 22.29 28.62 25.06
CA LEU A 131 23.46 28.60 25.95
C LEU A 131 24.70 29.17 25.25
N ALA A 132 25.00 28.70 24.03
CA ALA A 132 26.11 29.23 23.23
C ALA A 132 25.98 30.74 22.98
N ALA A 133 24.76 31.24 22.74
CA ALA A 133 24.50 32.67 22.55
C ALA A 133 24.57 33.50 23.84
N ARG A 134 24.49 32.88 25.03
CA ARG A 134 24.73 33.53 26.33
C ARG A 134 26.22 33.57 26.67
N GLU A 135 26.95 32.50 26.35
CA GLU A 135 28.39 32.39 26.62
C GLU A 135 29.21 33.36 25.77
N VAL A 136 28.81 33.63 24.53
CA VAL A 136 29.43 34.65 23.65
C VAL A 136 29.16 36.10 24.11
N ARG A 137 28.17 36.30 25.00
CA ARG A 137 27.80 37.64 25.52
C ARG A 137 28.53 38.03 26.82
N HIS A 138 29.30 37.12 27.41
CA HIS A 138 30.15 37.35 28.58
C HIS A 138 31.62 37.36 28.19
#